data_AF-A0A6G2QBZ1-F1
#
_entry.id   AF-A0A6G2QBZ1-F1
#
_cell.length_a   1.000
_cell.length_b   1.000
_cell.length_c   1.000
_cell.angle_alpha   90.00
_cell.angle_beta   90.00
_cell.angle_gamma   90.00
#
_symmetry.space_group_name_H-M   'P 1'
#
loop_
_entity.id
_entity.type
_entity.pdbx_description
1 polymer ?
#
loop_
_entity_poly.entity_id
_entity_poly.type
_entity_poly.pdbx_seq_one_letter_code
_entity_poly.pdbx_strand_id
1 'polypeptide(L)' 'MERVEGVRLPRTREPIYDRLVAEWRAQGRTVPTAPEAPWTSLTGLADLARLALRPTRPEPERS' A
#
# COMPACT_ATOMS: atom_id res chain seq x y z
N MET A 1 -10.47 -11.34 -44.22
CA MET A 1 -10.38 -10.10 -43.41
C MET A 1 -11.02 -10.43 -42.07
N GLU A 2 -10.17 -10.61 -41.06
CA GLU A 2 -10.53 -11.09 -39.73
C GLU A 2 -11.54 -10.15 -39.06
N ARG A 3 -12.64 -10.72 -38.55
CA ARG A 3 -13.53 -9.99 -37.67
C ARG A 3 -12.84 -9.95 -36.31
N VAL A 4 -12.34 -8.79 -35.91
CA VAL A 4 -11.94 -8.53 -34.53
C VAL A 4 -13.21 -8.57 -33.69
N GLU A 5 -13.55 -9.76 -33.22
CA GLU A 5 -14.50 -9.99 -32.16
C GLU A 5 -14.06 -9.14 -30.97
N GLY A 6 -14.82 -8.09 -30.69
CA GLY A 6 -14.64 -7.30 -29.49
C GLY A 6 -14.64 -8.23 -28.29
N VAL A 7 -13.50 -8.32 -27.61
CA VAL A 7 -13.33 -9.11 -26.39
C VAL A 7 -14.42 -8.68 -25.41
N ARG A 8 -15.47 -9.50 -25.32
CA ARG A 8 -16.47 -9.37 -24.26
C ARG A 8 -15.74 -9.76 -22.99
N LEU A 9 -15.25 -8.78 -22.24
CA LEU A 9 -14.76 -9.02 -20.88
C LEU A 9 -15.90 -9.68 -20.09
N PRO A 10 -15.74 -10.91 -19.58
CA PRO A 10 -16.72 -11.47 -18.67
C PRO A 10 -16.80 -10.53 -17.46
N ARG A 11 -18.02 -10.04 -17.18
CA ARG A 11 -18.37 -9.18 -16.04
C ARG A 11 -18.29 -9.94 -14.70
N THR A 12 -17.20 -10.66 -14.47
CA THR A 12 -16.84 -11.09 -13.12
C THR A 12 -15.75 -10.11 -12.71
N ARG A 13 -16.20 -8.99 -12.13
CA ARG A 13 -15.35 -7.88 -11.71
C ARG A 13 -14.58 -8.35 -10.47
N GLU A 14 -13.63 -9.27 -10.66
CA GLU A 14 -12.63 -9.56 -9.64
C GLU A 14 -12.08 -8.20 -9.22
N PRO A 15 -12.21 -7.84 -7.93
CA PRO A 15 -11.67 -6.58 -7.48
C PRO A 15 -10.17 -6.60 -7.80
N ILE A 16 -9.68 -5.50 -8.36
CA ILE A 16 -8.28 -5.34 -8.79
C ILE A 16 -7.31 -5.78 -7.68
N TYR A 17 -7.75 -5.67 -6.43
CA TYR A 17 -7.04 -6.13 -5.23
C TYR A 17 -6.75 -7.62 -5.19
N ASP A 18 -7.67 -8.49 -5.61
CA ASP A 18 -7.48 -9.95 -5.55
C ASP A 18 -6.36 -10.39 -6.51
N ARG A 19 -6.36 -9.82 -7.71
CA ARG A 19 -5.29 -10.05 -8.69
C ARG A 19 -3.94 -9.54 -8.16
N LEU A 20 -3.92 -8.35 -7.57
CA LEU A 20 -2.70 -7.77 -7.00
C LEU A 20 -2.15 -8.63 -5.85
N VAL A 21 -3.04 -9.11 -4.97
CA VAL A 21 -2.68 -10.01 -3.86
C VAL A 21 -2.11 -11.33 -4.41
N ALA A 22 -2.71 -11.90 -5.46
CA ALA A 22 -2.20 -13.11 -6.10
C ALA A 22 -0.80 -12.90 -6.69
N GLU A 23 -0.59 -11.80 -7.43
CA GLU A 23 0.72 -11.45 -8.01
C GLU A 23 1.78 -11.18 -6.93
N TRP A 24 1.39 -10.58 -5.80
CA TRP A 24 2.27 -10.35 -4.65
C TRP A 24 2.68 -11.65 -3.96
N ARG A 25 1.72 -12.56 -3.76
CA ARG A 25 1.96 -13.90 -3.18
C ARG A 25 2.82 -14.76 -4.08
N ALA A 26 2.65 -14.67 -5.40
CA ALA A 26 3.47 -15.37 -6.38
C ALA A 26 4.96 -14.97 -6.32
N GLN A 27 5.26 -13.75 -5.84
CA GLN A 27 6.64 -13.30 -5.57
C GLN A 27 7.19 -13.82 -4.23
N GLY A 28 6.48 -14.74 -3.56
CA GLY A 28 6.87 -15.29 -2.26
C GLY A 28 6.64 -14.34 -1.09
N ARG A 29 5.88 -13.26 -1.28
CA ARG A 29 5.62 -12.25 -0.25
C ARG A 29 4.30 -12.50 0.46
N THR A 30 4.28 -12.25 1.75
CA THR A 30 3.06 -12.35 2.58
C THR A 30 2.29 -11.04 2.54
N VAL A 31 0.98 -11.10 2.32
CA VAL A 31 0.10 -9.95 2.55
C VAL A 31 -0.15 -9.85 4.06
N PRO A 32 0.16 -8.72 4.71
CA PRO A 32 -0.16 -8.49 6.11
C PRO A 32 -1.67 -8.57 6.32
N THR A 33 -2.12 -9.38 7.28
CA THR A 33 -3.53 -9.63 7.52
C THR A 33 -4.04 -9.04 8.84
N ALA A 34 -3.17 -8.68 9.77
CA ALA A 34 -3.55 -7.90 10.93
C ALA A 34 -3.02 -6.46 10.80
N PRO A 35 -3.44 -5.55 11.67
CA PRO A 35 -2.84 -4.23 11.75
C PRO A 35 -1.52 -4.32 12.54
N GLU A 36 -0.53 -5.09 12.06
CA GLU A 36 0.76 -5.22 12.77
C GLU A 36 1.62 -3.96 12.65
N ALA A 37 1.33 -3.11 11.67
CA ALA A 37 2.11 -1.91 11.40
C ALA A 37 1.37 -0.64 11.84
N PRO A 38 2.03 0.34 12.48
CA PRO A 38 1.37 1.54 13.02
C PRO A 38 0.55 2.32 11.97
N TRP A 39 0.96 2.32 10.71
CA TRP A 39 0.26 2.98 9.61
C TRP A 39 -1.09 2.35 9.23
N THR A 40 -1.38 1.13 9.70
CA THR A 40 -2.67 0.45 9.51
C THR A 40 -3.75 0.93 10.48
N SER A 41 -3.36 1.70 11.51
CA SER A 41 -4.27 2.31 12.48
C SER A 41 -4.16 3.84 12.43
N LEU A 42 -5.29 4.55 12.61
CA LEU A 42 -5.29 6.02 12.60
C LEU A 42 -4.35 6.61 13.67
N THR A 43 -4.32 6.00 14.86
CA THR A 43 -3.43 6.41 15.95
C THR A 43 -1.96 6.22 15.61
N GLY A 44 -1.59 5.06 15.05
CA GLY A 44 -0.20 4.80 14.69
C GLY A 44 0.26 5.63 13.48
N LEU A 45 -0.65 5.99 12.57
CA LEU A 45 -0.36 6.95 11.50
C LEU A 45 -0.07 8.35 12.06
N ALA A 46 -0.84 8.80 13.07
CA ALA A 46 -0.62 10.08 13.72
C ALA A 46 0.74 10.13 14.45
N ASP A 47 1.15 9.03 15.09
CA ASP A 47 2.46 8.92 15.75
C ASP A 47 3.62 8.95 14.74
N LEU A 48 3.48 8.26 13.60
CA LEU A 48 4.47 8.31 12.53
C LEU A 48 4.59 9.72 11.93
N ALA A 49 3.47 10.39 11.69
CA ALA A 49 3.47 11.76 11.20
C ALA A 49 4.16 12.71 12.20
N ARG A 50 3.91 12.52 13.50
CA ARG A 50 4.56 13.30 14.56
C ARG A 50 6.06 13.06 14.64
N LEU A 51 6.50 11.82 14.43
CA LEU A 51 7.92 11.47 14.38
C LEU A 51 8.61 12.09 13.15
N ALA A 52 7.95 12.03 11.99
CA ALA A 52 8.46 12.62 10.75
C ALA A 52 8.51 14.15 10.78
N LEU A 53 7.55 14.78 11.46
CA LEU A 53 7.48 16.23 11.64
C LEU A 53 8.31 16.72 12.83
N ARG A 54 8.99 15.82 13.56
CA ARG A 54 9.86 16.24 14.66
C ARG A 54 10.93 17.16 14.07
N PRO A 55 10.98 18.44 14.45
CA PRO A 55 12.03 19.30 13.97
C PRO A 55 13.34 18.69 14.43
N THR A 56 14.20 18.33 13.47
CA THR A 56 15.61 18.10 13.75
C THR A 56 16.15 19.44 14.19
N ARG A 57 16.00 19.76 15.48
CA ARG A 57 16.53 21.00 16.06
C ARG A 57 18.03 20.99 15.75
N PRO A 58 18.54 21.84 14.83
CA PRO A 58 19.97 21.99 14.75
C PRO A 58 20.39 22.51 16.12
N GLU A 59 21.35 21.83 16.74
CA GLU A 59 21.93 22.25 18.00
C GLU A 59 22.31 23.73 17.86
N PRO A 60 21.82 24.64 18.72
CA PRO A 60 22.27 26.00 18.65
C PRO A 60 23.75 26.00 19.02
N GLU A 61 24.62 26.32 18.05
CA GLU A 61 26.04 26.52 18.32
C GLU A 61 26.17 27.50 19.47
N ARG A 62 26.74 26.98 20.55
CA ARG A 62 27.01 27.70 21.78
C ARG A 62 28.20 28.61 21.49
N SER A 63 27.94 29.90 21.21
CA SER A 63 28.95 30.97 21.26
C SER A 63 28.95 31.64 22.62
#